data_AF-A0A496WCM9-F1
#
_entry.id   AF-A0A496WCM9-F1
#
_cell.length_a   1.000
_cell.length_b   1.000
_cell.length_c   1.000
_cell.angle_alpha   90.00
_cell.angle_beta   90.00
_cell.angle_gamma   90.00
#
_symmetry.space_group_name_H-M   'P 1'
#
loop_
_entity.id
_entity.type
_entity.pdbx_description
1 polymer ?
#
loop_
_entity_poly.entity_id
_entity_poly.type
_entity_poly.pdbx_seq_one_letter_code
_entity_poly.pdbx_strand_id
1 'polypeptide(L)'
;MLDKPVKIAILDAVPESYWADDEGITDAQKFIDLLAPVNPQAAFDTYFVSMYEFPESIDDYDAFLFTGSPASVHDDDDWIGQLSRLLVDVNKANKQIVASCFGHQLVAKTFGGAVGKNEQGWVIGNYV
;
A
#
# COMPACT_ATOMS: atom_id res chain seq x y z
N MET A 1 15.08 18.18 9.53
CA MET A 1 13.62 18.01 9.35
C MET A 1 13.33 18.18 7.87
N LEU A 2 12.49 17.33 7.28
CA LEU A 2 12.06 17.51 5.89
C LEU A 2 11.00 18.61 5.89
N ASP A 3 11.35 19.81 5.44
CA ASP A 3 10.44 20.98 5.45
C ASP A 3 9.67 21.16 4.13
N LYS A 4 9.66 20.14 3.26
CA LYS A 4 8.95 20.17 1.98
C LYS A 4 7.53 19.61 2.15
N PRO A 5 6.48 20.33 1.71
CA PRO A 5 5.15 19.75 1.55
C PRO A 5 5.21 18.55 0.62
N VAL A 6 4.64 17.42 1.05
CA VAL A 6 4.52 16.20 0.25
C VAL A 6 3.11 15.67 0.44
N LYS A 7 2.42 15.36 -0.65
CA LYS A 7 1.11 14.71 -0.62
C LYS A 7 1.24 13.23 -0.98
N ILE A 8 0.79 12.35 -0.10
CA ILE A 8 0.95 10.90 -0.22
C ILE A 8 -0.43 10.24 -0.30
N ALA A 9 -0.67 9.45 -1.35
CA ALA A 9 -1.81 8.55 -1.40
C ALA A 9 -1.45 7.24 -0.70
N ILE A 10 -2.21 6.86 0.32
CA ILE A 10 -2.08 5.56 0.99
C ILE A 10 -3.18 4.64 0.47
N LEU A 11 -2.77 3.56 -0.19
CA LEU A 11 -3.63 2.56 -0.77
C LEU A 11 -3.74 1.39 0.21
N ASP A 12 -4.77 1.44 1.05
CA ASP A 12 -5.02 0.45 2.08
C ASP A 12 -5.68 -0.79 1.48
N ALA A 13 -4.89 -1.87 1.35
CA ALA A 13 -5.29 -3.12 0.74
C ALA A 13 -5.94 -4.11 1.73
N VAL A 14 -6.19 -3.71 2.99
CA VAL A 14 -6.85 -4.59 3.98
C VAL A 14 -8.36 -4.64 3.70
N PRO A 15 -8.96 -5.83 3.45
CA PRO A 15 -10.41 -5.95 3.27
C PRO A 15 -11.19 -5.59 4.54
N GLU A 16 -12.38 -5.02 4.37
CA GLU A 16 -13.24 -4.55 5.48
C GLU A 16 -13.50 -5.62 6.55
N SER A 17 -13.56 -6.90 6.15
CA SER A 17 -13.76 -8.03 7.07
C SER A 17 -12.65 -8.17 8.14
N TYR A 18 -11.51 -7.51 7.96
CA TYR A 18 -10.36 -7.54 8.88
C TYR A 18 -10.18 -6.25 9.69
N TRP A 19 -11.01 -5.22 9.48
CA TRP A 19 -10.82 -3.92 10.17
C TRP A 19 -11.07 -3.98 11.68
N ALA A 20 -11.81 -4.98 12.16
CA ALA A 20 -12.05 -5.18 13.58
C ALA A 20 -10.85 -5.79 14.34
N ASP A 21 -9.84 -6.31 13.63
CA ASP A 21 -8.76 -7.09 14.23
C ASP A 21 -7.75 -6.23 15.02
N ASP A 22 -7.65 -4.94 14.72
CA ASP A 22 -6.69 -4.00 15.32
C ASP A 22 -7.38 -2.85 16.09
N GLU A 23 -8.43 -3.16 16.86
CA GLU A 23 -9.22 -2.16 17.60
C GLU A 23 -9.80 -1.05 16.69
N GLY A 24 -9.98 -1.34 15.40
CA GLY A 24 -10.45 -0.39 14.39
C GLY A 24 -9.35 0.49 13.77
N ILE A 25 -8.07 0.27 14.11
CA ILE A 25 -6.94 1.00 13.53
C ILE A 25 -6.59 0.39 12.17
N THR A 26 -6.80 1.16 11.10
CA THR A 26 -6.48 0.73 9.74
C THR A 26 -4.98 0.70 9.48
N ASP A 27 -4.54 -0.07 8.49
CA ASP A 27 -3.13 -0.10 8.09
C ASP A 27 -2.66 1.27 7.61
N ALA A 28 -3.52 2.01 6.91
CA ALA A 28 -3.24 3.40 6.56
C ALA A 28 -2.99 4.28 7.78
N GLN A 29 -3.80 4.18 8.84
CA GLN A 29 -3.62 4.97 10.06
C GLN A 29 -2.26 4.67 10.71
N LYS A 30 -1.85 3.40 10.78
CA LYS A 30 -0.53 3.01 11.32
C LYS A 30 0.62 3.70 10.57
N PHE A 31 0.54 3.79 9.25
CA PHE A 31 1.54 4.51 8.44
C PHE A 31 1.47 6.03 8.63
N ILE A 32 0.27 6.62 8.76
CA ILE A 32 0.12 8.06 9.05
C ILE A 32 0.76 8.39 10.40
N ASP A 33 0.46 7.61 11.44
CA ASP A 33 1.01 7.79 12.79
C ASP A 33 2.55 7.67 12.81
N LEU A 34 3.11 6.81 11.96
CA LEU A 34 4.56 6.66 11.78
C LEU A 34 5.19 7.84 11.03
N LEU A 35 4.55 8.34 9.97
CA LEU A 35 5.15 9.28 9.02
C LEU A 35 4.91 10.76 9.40
N ALA A 36 3.74 11.08 9.96
CA ALA A 36 3.38 12.46 10.29
C ALA A 36 4.36 13.12 11.29
N PRO A 37 4.90 12.44 12.32
CA PRO A 37 5.91 13.03 13.20
C PRO A 37 7.24 13.35 12.50
N VAL A 38 7.56 12.67 11.39
CA VAL A 38 8.81 12.84 10.65
C VAL A 38 8.75 14.04 9.70
N ASN A 39 7.59 14.25 9.07
CA ASN A 39 7.31 15.44 8.25
C ASN A 39 5.93 16.01 8.59
N PRO A 40 5.85 17.02 9.47
CA PRO A 40 4.59 17.66 9.85
C PRO A 40 3.86 18.40 8.72
N GLN A 41 4.52 18.65 7.58
CA GLN A 41 3.90 19.25 6.39
C GLN A 41 3.41 18.21 5.38
N ALA A 42 3.57 16.92 5.66
CA ALA A 42 3.02 15.87 4.82
C ALA A 42 1.48 15.84 4.94
N ALA A 43 0.82 15.65 3.80
CA ALA A 43 -0.61 15.39 3.71
C ALA A 43 -0.83 13.96 3.22
N PHE A 44 -1.86 13.30 3.73
CA PHE A 44 -2.17 11.91 3.44
C PHE A 44 -3.63 11.78 3.05
N ASP A 45 -3.90 11.16 1.91
CA ASP A 45 -5.24 10.72 1.54
C ASP A 45 -5.26 9.18 1.53
N THR A 46 -6.26 8.59 2.16
CA THR A 46 -6.43 7.15 2.27
C THR A 46 -7.45 6.66 1.27
N TYR A 47 -7.15 5.53 0.63
CA TYR A 47 -8.03 4.83 -0.30
C TYR A 47 -8.13 3.36 0.10
N PHE A 48 -9.33 2.90 0.44
CA PHE A 48 -9.59 1.49 0.76
C PHE A 48 -9.80 0.70 -0.54
N VAL A 49 -8.70 0.23 -1.12
CA VAL A 49 -8.71 -0.33 -2.50
C VAL A 49 -9.47 -1.65 -2.60
N SER A 50 -9.55 -2.41 -1.50
CA SER A 50 -10.39 -3.61 -1.38
C SER A 50 -11.90 -3.29 -1.48
N MET A 51 -12.28 -2.04 -1.20
CA MET A 51 -13.64 -1.49 -1.33
C MET A 51 -13.82 -0.72 -2.65
N TYR A 52 -12.90 -0.89 -3.61
CA TYR A 52 -12.89 -0.20 -4.90
C TYR A 52 -12.75 1.33 -4.81
N GLU A 53 -12.20 1.83 -3.71
CA GLU A 53 -11.84 3.24 -3.58
C GLU A 53 -10.44 3.48 -4.14
N PHE A 54 -10.31 4.36 -5.12
CA PHE A 54 -9.06 4.69 -5.78
C PHE A 54 -8.98 6.20 -6.05
N PRO A 55 -7.78 6.78 -6.14
CA PRO A 55 -7.63 8.17 -6.53
C PRO A 55 -8.16 8.40 -7.96
N GLU A 56 -8.91 9.48 -8.15
CA GLU A 56 -9.41 9.90 -9.47
C GLU A 56 -8.26 10.29 -10.41
N SER A 57 -7.18 10.84 -9.85
CA SER A 57 -5.98 11.26 -10.56
C SER A 57 -4.72 10.93 -9.75
N ILE A 58 -3.67 10.48 -10.44
CA ILE A 58 -2.36 10.27 -9.83
C ILE A 58 -1.52 11.54 -9.75
N ASP A 59 -1.93 12.59 -10.47
CA ASP A 59 -1.16 13.83 -10.58
C ASP A 59 -1.19 14.66 -9.30
N ASP A 60 -2.23 14.48 -8.48
CA ASP A 60 -2.42 15.17 -7.21
C ASP A 60 -1.44 14.73 -6.12
N TYR A 61 -0.67 13.66 -6.36
CA TYR A 61 0.20 13.04 -5.36
C TYR A 61 1.67 13.08 -5.77
N ASP A 62 2.54 13.27 -4.78
CA ASP A 62 3.99 13.16 -4.93
C ASP A 62 4.47 11.70 -4.79
N ALA A 63 3.76 10.92 -3.97
CA ALA A 63 4.12 9.55 -3.64
C ALA A 63 2.88 8.67 -3.37
N PHE A 64 3.07 7.37 -3.51
CA PHE A 64 2.07 6.34 -3.26
C PHE A 64 2.62 5.29 -2.31
N LEU A 65 1.84 4.96 -1.28
CA LEU A 65 2.14 3.90 -0.33
C LEU A 65 1.15 2.75 -0.51
N PHE A 66 1.65 1.56 -0.81
CA PHE A 66 0.87 0.33 -0.94
C PHE A 66 1.02 -0.50 0.34
N THR A 67 -0.05 -0.65 1.13
CA THR A 67 0.03 -1.31 2.45
C THR A 67 0.17 -2.84 2.34
N GLY A 68 0.28 -3.48 3.50
CA GLY A 68 0.08 -4.93 3.61
C GLY A 68 -1.39 -5.31 3.39
N SER A 69 -1.64 -6.61 3.29
CA SER A 69 -2.99 -7.15 3.21
C SER A 69 -2.96 -8.62 3.64
N PRO A 70 -4.04 -9.13 4.27
CA PRO A 70 -4.25 -10.56 4.42
C PRO A 70 -4.56 -11.27 3.09
N ALA A 71 -4.93 -10.52 2.05
CA ALA A 71 -5.09 -11.06 0.69
C ALA A 71 -3.75 -11.50 0.10
N SER A 72 -3.80 -12.41 -0.86
CA SER A 72 -2.67 -12.83 -1.67
C SER A 72 -2.69 -12.07 -3.00
N VAL A 73 -1.51 -11.64 -3.48
CA VAL A 73 -1.40 -11.02 -4.81
C VAL A 73 -1.80 -11.97 -5.96
N HIS A 74 -2.00 -13.26 -5.67
CA HIS A 74 -2.50 -14.27 -6.61
C HIS A 74 -4.00 -14.48 -6.56
N ASP A 75 -4.72 -13.82 -5.65
CA ASP A 75 -6.18 -13.91 -5.60
C ASP A 75 -6.78 -13.24 -6.85
N ASP A 76 -7.96 -13.72 -7.26
CA ASP A 76 -8.63 -13.30 -8.50
C ASP A 76 -9.54 -12.07 -8.31
N ASP A 77 -9.41 -11.36 -7.17
CA ASP A 77 -10.20 -10.16 -6.90
C ASP A 77 -9.85 -9.02 -7.86
N ASP A 78 -10.87 -8.44 -8.52
CA ASP A 78 -10.69 -7.42 -9.55
C ASP A 78 -9.93 -6.16 -9.06
N TRP A 79 -10.10 -5.80 -7.78
CA TRP A 79 -9.40 -4.67 -7.18
C TRP A 79 -7.87 -4.86 -7.17
N ILE A 80 -7.37 -6.10 -7.07
CA ILE A 80 -5.93 -6.39 -7.13
C ILE A 80 -5.41 -6.08 -8.53
N GLY A 81 -6.16 -6.49 -9.56
CA GLY A 81 -5.85 -6.15 -10.95
C GLY A 81 -5.89 -4.64 -11.21
N GLN A 82 -6.86 -3.94 -10.62
CA GLN A 82 -6.95 -2.47 -10.69
C GLN A 82 -5.77 -1.78 -9.99
N LEU A 83 -5.39 -2.27 -8.82
CA LEU A 83 -4.25 -1.76 -8.06
C LEU A 83 -2.93 -1.94 -8.83
N SER A 84 -2.75 -3.09 -9.50
CA SER A 84 -1.60 -3.33 -10.38
C SER A 84 -1.57 -2.35 -11.57
N ARG A 85 -2.71 -2.05 -12.19
CA ARG A 85 -2.79 -1.04 -13.26
C ARG A 85 -2.42 0.36 -12.76
N LEU A 86 -2.97 0.77 -11.62
CA LEU A 86 -2.62 2.05 -10.99
C LEU A 86 -1.10 2.12 -10.72
N LEU A 87 -0.52 1.05 -10.18
CA LEU A 87 0.92 0.97 -9.92
C LEU A 87 1.77 1.16 -11.18
N VAL A 88 1.34 0.59 -12.32
CA VAL A 88 2.00 0.80 -13.61
C VAL A 88 1.97 2.29 -14.01
N ASP A 89 0.83 2.96 -13.83
CA ASP A 89 0.67 4.36 -14.20
C ASP A 89 1.47 5.30 -13.27
N VAL A 90 1.45 5.03 -11.96
CA VAL A 90 2.29 5.70 -10.95
C VAL A 90 3.78 5.59 -11.30
N ASN A 91 4.24 4.40 -11.69
CA ASN A 91 5.63 4.17 -12.10
C ASN A 91 5.98 4.91 -13.40
N LYS A 92 5.10 4.88 -14.42
CA LYS A 92 5.32 5.62 -15.68
C LYS A 92 5.41 7.13 -15.46
N ALA A 93 4.65 7.66 -14.51
CA ALA A 93 4.67 9.06 -14.12
C ALA A 93 5.89 9.44 -13.23
N ASN A 94 6.80 8.50 -12.95
CA ASN A 94 7.97 8.68 -12.08
C ASN A 94 7.62 9.18 -10.66
N LYS A 95 6.43 8.82 -10.16
CA LYS A 95 6.02 9.10 -8.78
C LYS A 95 6.79 8.18 -7.82
N GLN A 96 6.98 8.62 -6.58
CA GLN A 96 7.66 7.80 -5.57
C GLN A 96 6.73 6.66 -5.12
N ILE A 97 7.25 5.45 -5.03
CA ILE A 97 6.50 4.24 -4.61
C ILE A 97 7.13 3.69 -3.34
N VAL A 98 6.30 3.51 -2.32
CA VAL A 98 6.63 2.77 -1.10
C VAL A 98 5.65 1.62 -0.99
N ALA A 99 6.13 0.45 -0.59
CA ALA A 99 5.28 -0.72 -0.45
C ALA A 99 5.57 -1.45 0.86
N SER A 100 4.64 -2.27 1.34
CA SER A 100 4.81 -3.11 2.53
C SER A 100 4.15 -4.47 2.33
N CYS A 101 4.82 -5.56 2.73
CA CYS A 101 4.28 -6.93 2.67
C CYS A 101 3.61 -7.28 1.31
N PHE A 102 2.28 -7.44 1.29
CA PHE A 102 1.46 -7.61 0.07
C PHE A 102 1.81 -6.57 -1.01
N GLY A 103 1.94 -5.29 -0.66
CA GLY A 103 2.34 -4.24 -1.60
C GLY A 103 3.68 -4.54 -2.28
N HIS A 104 4.67 -5.07 -1.56
CA HIS A 104 5.97 -5.45 -2.15
C HIS A 104 5.82 -6.62 -3.12
N GLN A 105 5.00 -7.61 -2.75
CA GLN A 105 4.67 -8.71 -3.65
C GLN A 105 3.97 -8.20 -4.91
N LEU A 106 3.07 -7.21 -4.78
CA LEU A 106 2.35 -6.63 -5.90
C LEU A 106 3.32 -5.90 -6.83
N VAL A 107 4.26 -5.13 -6.28
CA VAL A 107 5.33 -4.47 -7.05
C VAL A 107 6.17 -5.49 -7.81
N ALA A 108 6.65 -6.53 -7.12
CA ALA A 108 7.43 -7.59 -7.74
C ALA A 108 6.64 -8.25 -8.88
N LYS A 109 5.42 -8.73 -8.62
CA LYS A 109 4.59 -9.40 -9.62
C LYS A 109 4.28 -8.50 -10.83
N THR A 110 3.92 -7.24 -10.58
CA THR A 110 3.56 -6.27 -11.64
C THR A 110 4.71 -6.00 -12.60
N PHE A 111 5.94 -5.96 -12.09
CA PHE A 111 7.14 -5.66 -12.89
C PHE A 111 7.94 -6.91 -13.27
N GLY A 112 7.31 -8.10 -13.28
CA GLY A 112 7.89 -9.33 -13.81
C GLY A 112 8.77 -10.13 -12.84
N GLY A 113 8.79 -9.77 -11.57
CA GLY A 113 9.38 -10.56 -10.49
C GLY A 113 8.55 -11.79 -10.14
N ALA A 114 9.19 -12.75 -9.49
CA ALA A 114 8.55 -13.97 -9.00
C ALA A 114 7.99 -13.76 -7.58
N VAL A 115 6.73 -14.12 -7.39
CA VAL A 115 6.09 -14.24 -6.07
C VAL A 115 5.52 -15.64 -5.96
N GLY A 116 5.73 -16.29 -4.82
CA GLY A 116 5.28 -17.65 -4.59
C GLY A 116 5.16 -17.96 -3.11
N LYS A 117 4.65 -19.16 -2.82
CA LYS A 117 4.52 -19.65 -1.44
C LYS A 117 5.88 -19.88 -0.82
N ASN A 118 6.02 -19.53 0.46
CA ASN A 118 7.18 -19.95 1.24
C ASN A 118 7.08 -21.46 1.53
N GLU A 119 8.05 -22.24 1.05
CA GLU A 119 8.11 -23.69 1.28
C GLU A 119 8.26 -24.04 2.78
N GLN A 120 8.79 -23.12 3.58
CA GLN A 120 8.94 -23.27 5.04
C GLN A 120 7.67 -22.89 5.82
N GLY A 121 6.59 -22.53 5.13
CA GLY A 121 5.32 -22.14 5.74
C GLY A 121 5.30 -20.70 6.26
N TRP A 122 4.40 -20.45 7.20
CA TRP A 122 4.16 -19.11 7.72
C TRP A 122 5.23 -18.69 8.74
N VAL A 123 5.57 -17.40 8.73
CA VAL A 123 6.66 -16.84 9.54
C VAL A 123 6.11 -15.73 10.42
N ILE A 124 6.35 -15.85 11.73
CA ILE A 124 6.23 -14.76 12.70
C ILE A 124 7.54 -14.67 13.48
N GLY A 125 8.01 -13.45 13.69
CA GLY A 125 9.09 -13.19 14.60
C GLY A 125 9.65 -11.79 14.42
N ASN A 126 10.60 -11.44 15.28
CA ASN A 126 11.46 -10.29 15.06
C ASN A 126 12.81 -10.82 14.57
N TYR A 127 13.28 -10.30 13.44
CA TYR A 127 14.64 -10.53 12.98
C TYR A 127 15.52 -9.45 13.59
N VAL A 128 16.38 -9.85 14.52
CA VAL A 128 17.39 -8.99 15.19
C VAL A 128 18.79 -9.30 14.70
#